data_AF-Q1Q7R0-F1
#
_entry.id   AF-Q1Q7R0-F1
#
_cell.length_a   1.000
_cell.length_b   1.000
_cell.length_c   1.000
_cell.angle_alpha   90.00
_cell.angle_beta   90.00
_cell.angle_gamma   90.00
#
_symmetry.space_group_name_H-M   'P 1'
#
loop_
_entity.id
_entity.type
_entity.pdbx_description
1 polymer ?
#
loop_
_entity_poly.entity_id
_entity_poly.type
_entity_poly.pdbx_seq_one_letter_code
_entity_poly.pdbx_strand_id
1 'polypeptide(L)'
;MDNQNVNEKSMDEQYKNNQKMDNDMNNQTLKGEWNQLKGSVKQKWADLTDDDLTHIEGDRDKLVGRIQERYGHSQEDAERDVDEWRNQNKY
;
A
#
# COMPACT_ATOMS: atom_id res chain seq x y z
N MET A 1 32.32 37.85 10.10
CA MET A 1 32.61 36.77 11.05
C MET A 1 31.33 35.97 11.19
N ASP A 2 31.33 34.84 10.48
CA ASP A 2 30.65 33.58 10.83
C ASP A 2 29.13 33.61 10.93
N ASN A 3 28.50 33.70 9.76
CA ASN A 3 27.15 33.17 9.56
C ASN A 3 27.25 31.63 9.64
N GLN A 4 27.22 31.09 10.85
CA GLN A 4 27.27 29.66 11.11
C GLN A 4 25.93 29.02 10.71
N ASN A 5 25.92 28.56 9.47
CA ASN A 5 25.20 27.39 9.03
C ASN A 5 25.46 26.22 10.00
N VAL A 6 24.44 25.81 10.75
CA VAL A 6 24.27 24.44 11.26
C VAL A 6 22.80 24.09 11.17
N ASN A 7 22.29 24.02 9.94
CA ASN A 7 21.08 23.25 9.66
C ASN A 7 21.34 22.30 8.49
N GLU A 8 22.43 21.55 8.61
CA GLU A 8 22.70 20.31 7.86
C GLU A 8 21.83 19.16 8.42
N LYS A 9 20.52 19.37 8.59
CA LYS A 9 19.60 18.26 8.82
C LYS A 9 19.20 17.72 7.45
N SER A 10 19.88 16.62 7.12
CA SER A 10 19.77 15.76 5.93
C SER A 10 18.47 15.92 5.15
N MET A 11 18.64 16.26 3.87
CA MET A 11 17.62 16.30 2.83
C MET A 11 16.86 14.96 2.69
N ASP A 12 17.40 13.86 3.25
CA ASP A 12 16.79 12.53 3.34
C ASP A 12 15.67 12.40 4.40
N GLU A 13 15.62 13.28 5.40
CA GLU A 13 14.65 13.20 6.51
C GLU A 13 13.31 13.87 6.17
N GLN A 14 13.29 14.74 5.16
CA GLN A 14 12.07 15.43 4.71
C GLN A 14 11.21 14.56 3.79
N TYR A 15 11.82 13.59 3.09
CA TYR A 15 11.09 12.65 2.22
C TYR A 15 10.28 11.58 2.99
N LYS A 16 10.53 11.39 4.29
CA LYS A 16 9.82 10.39 5.11
C LYS A 16 8.52 10.89 5.73
N ASN A 17 8.30 12.22 5.77
CA ASN A 17 7.17 12.81 6.48
C ASN A 17 5.98 13.23 5.58
N ASN A 18 6.13 13.17 4.26
CA ASN A 18 5.10 13.60 3.32
C ASN A 18 4.24 12.47 2.72
N GLN A 19 4.49 11.20 3.06
CA GLN A 19 3.66 10.05 2.63
C GLN A 19 2.50 9.72 3.59
N LYS A 20 2.31 10.53 4.65
CA LYS A 20 1.34 10.26 5.72
C LYS A 20 0.01 11.03 5.59
N MET A 21 -0.19 11.81 4.52
CA MET A 21 -1.30 12.77 4.41
C MET A 21 -2.27 12.54 3.23
N ASP A 22 -2.21 11.39 2.55
CA ASP A 22 -3.20 11.01 1.52
C ASP A 22 -3.97 9.71 1.84
N ASN A 23 -3.73 9.10 3.02
CA ASN A 23 -4.25 7.75 3.36
C ASN A 23 -5.66 7.71 3.99
N ASP A 24 -6.27 8.83 4.37
CA ASP A 24 -7.49 8.81 5.19
C ASP A 24 -8.83 8.86 4.41
N MET A 25 -8.85 9.18 3.10
CA MET A 25 -10.13 9.38 2.39
C MET A 25 -10.59 8.26 1.44
N ASN A 26 -9.82 7.17 1.28
CA ASN A 26 -10.26 6.05 0.44
C ASN A 26 -10.06 4.67 1.10
N ASN A 27 -10.09 4.61 2.45
CA ASN A 27 -10.13 3.36 3.20
C ASN A 27 -11.53 2.73 3.10
N GLN A 28 -11.93 2.34 1.90
CA GLN A 28 -13.09 1.51 1.69
C GLN A 28 -12.73 0.09 2.14
N THR A 29 -12.92 -0.14 3.43
CA THR A 29 -12.59 -1.37 4.16
C THR A 29 -13.15 -2.61 3.45
N LEU A 30 -12.28 -3.49 2.94
CA LEU A 30 -12.65 -4.75 2.29
C LEU A 30 -12.99 -5.85 3.31
N LYS A 31 -12.85 -5.58 4.62
CA LYS A 31 -12.96 -6.57 5.71
C LYS A 31 -14.23 -7.42 5.66
N GLY A 32 -15.37 -6.83 5.32
CA GLY A 32 -16.65 -7.55 5.28
C GLY A 32 -16.74 -8.60 4.16
N GLU A 33 -16.13 -8.32 3.01
CA GLU A 33 -16.18 -9.18 1.82
C GLU A 33 -14.85 -9.91 1.56
N TRP A 34 -13.86 -9.71 2.43
CA TRP A 34 -12.49 -10.21 2.26
C TRP A 34 -12.44 -11.72 2.02
N ASN A 35 -13.25 -12.50 2.73
CA ASN A 35 -13.28 -13.94 2.55
C ASN A 35 -13.73 -14.41 1.16
N GLN A 36 -14.54 -13.61 0.47
CA GLN A 36 -14.95 -13.87 -0.91
C GLN A 36 -13.91 -13.32 -1.88
N LEU A 37 -13.40 -12.11 -1.60
CA LEU A 37 -12.44 -11.41 -2.43
C LEU A 37 -11.04 -12.02 -2.42
N LYS A 38 -10.61 -12.68 -1.33
CA LYS A 38 -9.26 -13.26 -1.20
C LYS A 38 -8.92 -14.25 -2.32
N GLY A 39 -9.92 -14.95 -2.85
CA GLY A 39 -9.76 -15.83 -4.00
C GLY A 39 -9.35 -15.04 -5.24
N SER A 40 -10.08 -13.97 -5.55
CA SER A 40 -9.76 -13.05 -6.65
C SER A 40 -8.42 -12.32 -6.45
N VAL A 41 -8.09 -11.93 -5.21
CA VAL A 41 -6.78 -11.34 -4.88
C VAL A 41 -5.67 -12.34 -5.21
N LYS A 42 -5.79 -13.59 -4.77
CA LYS A 42 -4.81 -14.64 -5.07
C LYS A 42 -4.67 -14.92 -6.57
N GLN A 43 -5.76 -14.80 -7.33
CA GLN A 43 -5.72 -14.96 -8.78
C GLN A 43 -5.02 -13.78 -9.48
N LYS A 44 -5.25 -12.55 -9.01
CA LYS A 44 -4.61 -11.34 -9.55
C LYS A 44 -3.12 -11.29 -9.20
N TRP A 45 -2.78 -11.63 -7.97
CA TRP A 45 -1.42 -11.63 -7.44
C TRP A 45 -1.03 -13.04 -6.99
N ALA A 46 -0.61 -13.87 -7.95
CA ALA A 46 -0.25 -15.27 -7.72
C ALA A 46 0.95 -15.46 -6.76
N ASP A 47 1.77 -14.44 -6.57
CA ASP A 47 2.89 -14.45 -5.63
C ASP A 47 2.42 -14.19 -4.19
N LEU A 48 1.20 -13.68 -3.97
CA LEU A 48 0.63 -13.59 -2.62
C LEU A 48 0.21 -14.99 -2.15
N THR A 49 0.73 -15.41 -1.00
CA THR A 49 0.39 -16.68 -0.38
C THR A 49 -0.86 -16.54 0.47
N ASP A 50 -1.45 -17.68 0.85
CA ASP A 50 -2.61 -17.71 1.74
C ASP A 50 -2.34 -17.04 3.10
N ASP A 51 -1.10 -17.10 3.56
CA ASP A 51 -0.64 -16.42 4.78
C ASP A 51 -0.62 -14.90 4.60
N ASP A 52 -0.11 -14.40 3.47
CA ASP A 52 -0.14 -12.97 3.14
C ASP A 52 -1.59 -12.46 3.14
N LEU A 53 -2.51 -13.20 2.50
CA LEU A 53 -3.92 -12.85 2.42
C LEU A 53 -4.60 -12.90 3.79
N THR A 54 -4.22 -13.86 4.62
CA THR A 54 -4.69 -13.95 6.01
C THR A 54 -4.19 -12.77 6.83
N HIS A 55 -2.96 -12.30 6.62
CA HIS A 55 -2.41 -11.15 7.33
C HIS A 55 -2.98 -9.80 6.86
N ILE A 56 -3.29 -9.69 5.56
CA ILE A 56 -3.90 -8.52 4.95
C ILE A 56 -5.30 -8.26 5.54
N GLU A 57 -6.08 -9.31 5.82
CA GLU A 57 -7.41 -9.20 6.44
C GLU A 57 -8.35 -8.17 5.77
N GLY A 58 -8.21 -7.92 4.46
CA GLY A 58 -9.02 -6.91 3.76
C GLY A 58 -8.63 -5.47 4.03
N ASP A 59 -7.40 -5.25 4.49
CA ASP A 59 -6.78 -3.94 4.64
C ASP A 59 -6.05 -3.55 3.35
N ARG A 60 -6.44 -2.43 2.74
CA ARG A 60 -5.87 -1.95 1.47
C ARG A 60 -4.37 -1.64 1.63
N ASP A 61 -3.99 -0.96 2.72
CA ASP A 61 -2.60 -0.58 2.97
C ASP A 61 -1.71 -1.82 3.13
N LYS A 62 -2.19 -2.83 3.85
CA LYS A 62 -1.46 -4.10 3.96
C LYS A 62 -1.31 -4.80 2.62
N LEU A 63 -2.36 -4.80 1.78
CA LEU A 63 -2.30 -5.40 0.44
C LEU A 63 -1.26 -4.68 -0.44
N VAL A 64 -1.30 -3.35 -0.45
CA VAL A 64 -0.34 -2.50 -1.18
C VAL A 64 1.09 -2.75 -0.68
N GLY A 65 1.31 -2.84 0.62
CA GLY A 65 2.62 -3.18 1.20
C GLY A 65 3.13 -4.54 0.74
N ARG A 66 2.29 -5.58 0.80
CA ARG A 66 2.67 -6.93 0.34
C ARG A 66 2.95 -6.99 -1.16
N ILE A 67 2.23 -6.22 -1.97
CA ILE A 67 2.49 -6.15 -3.41
C ILE A 67 3.86 -5.50 -3.67
N GLN A 68 4.20 -4.42 -2.97
CA GLN A 68 5.53 -3.82 -3.06
C GLN A 68 6.63 -4.81 -2.67
N GLU A 69 6.45 -5.54 -1.56
CA GLU A 69 7.44 -6.51 -1.08
C GLU A 69 7.63 -7.71 -2.02
N ARG A 70 6.55 -8.19 -2.65
CA ARG A 70 6.57 -9.42 -3.47
C ARG A 70 6.90 -9.17 -4.93
N TYR A 71 6.37 -8.08 -5.48
CA TYR A 71 6.54 -7.72 -6.89
C TYR A 71 7.62 -6.65 -7.12
N GLY A 72 8.12 -6.01 -6.07
CA GLY A 72 9.07 -4.90 -6.20
C GLY A 72 8.45 -3.66 -6.84
N HIS A 73 7.12 -3.53 -6.79
CA HIS A 73 6.41 -2.40 -7.37
C HIS A 73 6.65 -1.12 -6.56
N SER A 74 6.58 0.03 -7.24
CA SER A 74 6.48 1.30 -6.52
C SER A 74 5.15 1.36 -5.77
N GLN A 75 5.08 2.21 -4.74
CA GLN A 75 3.83 2.42 -4.01
C GLN A 75 2.69 2.83 -4.96
N GLU A 76 2.95 3.76 -5.87
CA GLU A 76 1.96 4.24 -6.84
C GLU A 76 1.45 3.12 -7.76
N ASP A 77 2.34 2.25 -8.23
CA ASP A 77 1.96 1.11 -9.08
C ASP A 77 1.14 0.08 -8.29
N ALA A 78 1.54 -0.22 -7.05
CA ALA A 78 0.81 -1.13 -6.18
C ALA A 78 -0.58 -0.60 -5.82
N GLU A 79 -0.68 0.70 -5.51
CA GLU A 79 -1.96 1.36 -5.25
C GLU A 79 -2.89 1.33 -6.46
N ARG A 80 -2.36 1.66 -7.65
CA ARG A 80 -3.10 1.60 -8.91
C ARG A 80 -3.60 0.19 -9.19
N ASP A 81 -2.75 -0.83 -9.06
CA ASP A 81 -3.13 -2.23 -9.26
C ASP A 81 -4.27 -2.66 -8.31
N VAL A 82 -4.19 -2.24 -7.04
CA VAL A 82 -5.22 -2.53 -6.05
C VAL A 82 -6.53 -1.82 -6.36
N ASP A 83 -6.48 -0.55 -6.77
CA ASP A 83 -7.68 0.20 -7.15
C ASP A 83 -8.31 -0.34 -8.44
N GLU A 84 -7.53 -0.75 -9.43
CA GLU A 84 -8.02 -1.41 -10.64
C GLU A 84 -8.69 -2.74 -10.31
N TRP A 85 -8.04 -3.58 -9.52
CA TRP A 85 -8.62 -4.85 -9.07
C TRP A 85 -9.92 -4.61 -8.30
N ARG A 86 -9.95 -3.61 -7.42
CA ARG A 86 -11.12 -3.27 -6.61
C ARG A 86 -12.28 -2.76 -7.44
N ASN A 87 -12.03 -1.99 -8.49
CA ASN A 87 -13.05 -1.56 -9.44
C ASN A 87 -13.60 -2.72 -10.28
N GLN A 88 -12.77 -3.73 -10.61
CA GLN A 88 -13.21 -4.93 -11.33
C GLN A 88 -14.04 -5.89 -10.47
N ASN A 89 -13.84 -5.85 -9.14
CA ASN A 89 -14.54 -6.72 -8.18
C ASN A 89 -15.65 -5.99 -7.41
N LYS A 90 -15.97 -4.73 -7.76
CA LYS A 90 -17.22 -4.08 -7.36
C LYS A 90 -18.36 -4.70 -8.18
N TYR A 91 -19.16 -5.53 -7.53
CA TYR A 91 -20.49 -5.91 -8.03
C TYR A 91 -21.47 -4.72 -7.94
#